data_AF-A0A7C4THF9-F1
#
_entry.id   AF-A0A7C4THF9-F1
#
_cell.length_a   1.000
_cell.length_b   1.000
_cell.length_c   1.000
_cell.angle_alpha   90.00
_cell.angle_beta   90.00
_cell.angle_gamma   90.00
#
_symmetry.space_group_name_H-M   'P 1'
#
loop_
_entity.id
_entity.type
_entity.pdbx_description
1 polymer ?
#
loop_
_entity_poly.entity_id
_entity_poly.type
_entity_poly.pdbx_seq_one_letter_code
_entity_poly.pdbx_strand_id
1 'polypeptide(L)'
;MAAHTRSGDAVADAVADALQTILFGASVSISCGHRGRVRAMPNEPRGVVSATGPGPKGGTTTLTVTLNPRVARLLDAGAPALAELLDALPGAGLRAAAQLRAHFEPSSHVPVAMRRAVRDTVASEILRGYLQARLAGTPRDDIVAETIDYLIELSGSRVEAHDLTHGVVVTDALPDEPRLEFRYPGDLRDAKRAPLLFDGRRSVLVVDSFGRARTELQRHRVDRLGGRVTPDSEADGWLDSGSLVARATSVLGGLGFFVRADRSIWTFVDGMPLLVRRAEHWTAFPIELAASIANMIGGGPGADLVARAAFMISSRPQGAILAMVDSPADLEGVVPLKDRYDLRETIDPGAMRAETRLHHLIDVDPLDAETLARLAELDGATVLDREGKLLAYGAIVSSADSDYEGARTAAARTLSHHALVVLKVSVDGDITVFRAGDTVTTLLGRPGPERDEAGGSSEAT
;
A
#
# COMPACT_ATOMS: atom_id res chain seq x y z
N MET A 1 -24.05 2.15 -2.79
CA MET A 1 -24.32 3.03 -1.63
C MET A 1 -24.35 2.20 -0.36
N ALA A 2 -23.34 2.32 0.51
CA ALA A 2 -23.44 1.81 1.88
C ALA A 2 -24.08 2.92 2.75
N ALA A 3 -25.16 2.61 3.46
CA ALA A 3 -25.85 3.57 4.30
C ALA A 3 -24.98 3.92 5.52
N HIS A 4 -24.41 5.13 5.52
CA HIS A 4 -23.61 5.63 6.64
C HIS A 4 -24.56 5.99 7.80
N THR A 5 -24.62 5.14 8.83
CA THR A 5 -25.48 5.40 9.99
C THR A 5 -24.70 6.28 10.96
N ARG A 6 -24.99 7.59 11.00
CA ARG A 6 -24.34 8.51 11.93
C ARG A 6 -24.66 8.11 13.37
N SER A 7 -23.63 7.97 14.19
CA SER A 7 -23.75 7.47 15.57
C SER A 7 -24.21 8.53 16.57
N GLY A 8 -24.22 9.81 16.16
CA GLY A 8 -24.39 10.96 17.06
C GLY A 8 -23.13 11.29 17.86
N ASP A 9 -22.04 10.54 17.66
CA ASP A 9 -20.72 10.78 18.20
C ASP A 9 -19.78 11.18 17.06
N ALA A 10 -19.46 12.47 16.98
CA ALA A 10 -18.66 13.01 15.89
C ALA A 10 -17.24 12.42 15.85
N VAL A 11 -16.67 12.02 17.00
CA VAL A 11 -15.36 11.35 17.05
C VAL A 11 -15.45 9.94 16.51
N ALA A 12 -16.49 9.18 16.89
CA ALA A 12 -16.70 7.83 16.38
C ALA A 12 -16.93 7.85 14.86
N ASP A 13 -17.75 8.79 14.36
CA ASP A 13 -18.00 8.97 12.93
C ASP A 13 -16.68 9.30 12.18
N ALA A 14 -15.83 10.19 12.72
CA ALA A 14 -14.53 10.50 12.13
C ALA A 14 -13.56 9.31 12.12
N VAL A 15 -13.61 8.45 13.16
CA VAL A 15 -12.82 7.21 13.21
C VAL A 15 -13.32 6.21 12.17
N ALA A 16 -14.63 6.06 12.00
CA ALA A 16 -15.19 5.20 10.96
C ALA A 16 -14.78 5.66 9.56
N ASP A 17 -14.81 6.97 9.29
CA ASP A 17 -14.31 7.55 8.03
C ASP A 17 -12.82 7.22 7.80
N ALA A 18 -11.99 7.34 8.86
CA ALA A 18 -10.57 7.01 8.78
C ALA A 18 -10.32 5.52 8.48
N LEU A 19 -11.04 4.61 9.14
CA LEU A 19 -10.93 3.17 8.91
C LEU A 19 -11.36 2.77 7.48
N GLN A 20 -12.43 3.37 6.95
CA GLN A 20 -12.87 3.15 5.56
C GLN A 20 -11.83 3.62 4.55
N THR A 21 -11.10 4.68 4.87
CA THR A 21 -10.01 5.19 4.02
C THR A 21 -8.80 4.25 4.04
N ILE A 22 -8.48 3.68 5.20
CA ILE A 22 -7.34 2.77 5.36
C ILE A 22 -7.54 1.48 4.58
N LEU A 23 -8.70 0.83 4.73
CA LEU A 23 -8.97 -0.44 4.06
C LEU A 23 -9.98 -0.26 2.93
N PHE A 24 -9.47 -0.14 1.70
CA PHE A 24 -10.32 0.08 0.53
C PHE A 24 -11.32 -1.04 0.35
N GLY A 25 -12.59 -0.68 0.14
CA GLY A 25 -13.68 -1.64 -0.01
C GLY A 25 -14.23 -2.20 1.31
N ALA A 26 -13.78 -1.70 2.45
CA ALA A 26 -14.46 -1.88 3.73
C ALA A 26 -15.56 -0.83 3.92
N SER A 27 -16.61 -1.23 4.64
CA SER A 27 -17.63 -0.35 5.19
C SER A 27 -17.58 -0.45 6.71
N VAL A 28 -17.79 0.67 7.41
CA VAL A 28 -17.73 0.70 8.87
C VAL A 28 -19.07 1.20 9.39
N SER A 29 -19.66 0.43 10.29
CA SER A 29 -20.89 0.79 11.00
C SER A 29 -20.62 0.92 12.49
N ILE A 30 -21.31 1.86 13.13
CA ILE A 30 -21.16 2.17 14.54
C ILE A 30 -22.49 1.94 15.22
N SER A 31 -22.48 1.26 16.37
CA SER A 31 -23.64 1.20 17.25
C SER A 31 -23.26 1.65 18.66
N CYS A 32 -24.05 2.55 19.22
CA CYS A 32 -23.87 3.06 20.58
C CYS A 32 -24.99 2.50 21.46
N GLY A 33 -24.62 1.90 22.60
CA GLY A 33 -25.53 1.31 23.56
C GLY A 33 -25.33 1.86 24.97
N HIS A 34 -26.38 1.83 25.79
CA HIS A 34 -26.26 2.06 27.22
C HIS A 34 -25.76 0.78 27.92
N ARG A 35 -24.96 0.91 28.99
CA ARG A 35 -24.33 -0.23 29.70
C ARG A 35 -25.36 -1.35 29.94
N GLY A 36 -25.09 -2.55 29.41
CA GLY A 36 -25.85 -3.77 29.71
C GLY A 36 -26.65 -4.40 28.56
N ARG A 37 -26.71 -3.79 27.37
CA ARG A 37 -27.31 -4.41 26.16
C ARG A 37 -26.39 -4.31 24.96
N VAL A 38 -25.34 -5.14 24.94
CA VAL A 38 -24.65 -5.45 23.69
C VAL A 38 -25.06 -6.88 23.33
N ARG A 39 -25.86 -7.00 22.27
CA ARG A 39 -26.23 -8.31 21.74
C ARG A 39 -25.01 -8.82 20.99
N ALA A 40 -24.30 -9.79 21.56
CA ALA A 40 -23.32 -10.55 20.82
C ALA A 40 -24.00 -11.10 19.55
N MET A 41 -23.49 -10.73 18.38
CA MET A 41 -23.97 -11.27 17.11
C MET A 41 -23.49 -12.73 17.04
N PRO A 42 -24.38 -13.73 17.09
CA PRO A 42 -23.97 -15.11 16.94
C PRO A 42 -23.56 -15.32 15.48
N ASN A 43 -22.32 -15.75 15.27
CA ASN A 43 -21.68 -15.99 13.97
C ASN A 43 -21.59 -14.74 13.09
N GLU A 44 -20.53 -13.94 13.30
CA GLU A 44 -20.18 -12.91 12.31
C GLU A 44 -19.83 -13.61 10.99
N PRO A 45 -20.48 -13.24 9.87
CA PRO A 45 -20.13 -13.79 8.56
C PRO A 45 -18.68 -13.43 8.21
N ARG A 46 -17.99 -14.29 7.43
CA ARG A 46 -16.62 -14.01 6.96
C ARG A 46 -16.53 -12.63 6.32
N GLY A 47 -15.47 -11.88 6.66
CA GLY A 47 -15.29 -10.50 6.22
C GLY A 47 -16.02 -9.47 7.06
N VAL A 48 -16.67 -9.88 8.16
CA VAL A 48 -17.21 -8.98 9.18
C VAL A 48 -16.46 -9.23 10.48
N VAL A 49 -15.97 -8.15 11.08
CA VAL A 49 -15.34 -8.15 12.40
C VAL A 49 -15.90 -7.00 13.21
N SER A 50 -16.07 -7.20 14.51
CA SER A 50 -16.45 -6.14 15.41
C SER A 50 -15.65 -6.12 16.71
N ALA A 51 -15.56 -4.94 17.30
CA ALA A 51 -15.09 -4.77 18.66
C ALA A 51 -16.02 -3.82 19.41
N THR A 52 -16.14 -4.02 20.71
CA THR A 52 -16.90 -3.16 21.61
C THR A 52 -15.97 -2.55 22.66
N GLY A 53 -16.12 -1.26 22.91
CA GLY A 53 -15.32 -0.54 23.89
C GLY A 53 -16.08 0.63 24.53
N PRO A 54 -15.39 1.44 25.33
CA PRO A 54 -15.96 2.63 25.94
C PRO A 54 -16.55 3.59 24.90
N GLY A 55 -17.80 3.99 25.13
CA GLY A 55 -18.52 4.96 24.31
C GLY A 55 -18.72 6.31 25.02
N PRO A 56 -19.36 7.27 24.35
CA PRO A 56 -19.62 8.59 24.93
C PRO A 56 -20.52 8.49 26.17
N LYS A 57 -20.33 9.42 27.12
CA LYS A 57 -21.14 9.54 28.36
C LYS A 57 -21.20 8.25 29.19
N GLY A 58 -20.11 7.46 29.17
CA GLY A 58 -20.02 6.20 29.92
C GLY A 58 -20.79 5.02 29.32
N GLY A 59 -21.32 5.17 28.09
CA GLY A 59 -21.93 4.08 27.32
C GLY A 59 -20.90 3.12 26.71
N THR A 60 -21.37 2.26 25.81
CA THR A 60 -20.53 1.36 25.01
C THR A 60 -20.68 1.68 23.53
N THR A 61 -19.58 1.67 22.79
CA THR A 61 -19.57 1.79 21.33
C THR A 61 -19.08 0.47 20.73
N THR A 62 -19.81 -0.06 19.77
CA THR A 62 -19.37 -1.18 18.93
C THR A 62 -19.05 -0.64 17.55
N LEU A 63 -17.83 -0.89 17.09
CA LEU A 63 -17.41 -0.67 15.71
C LEU A 63 -17.46 -2.01 14.99
N THR A 64 -18.10 -2.05 13.83
CA THR A 64 -18.14 -3.22 12.96
C THR A 64 -17.57 -2.83 11.61
N VAL A 65 -16.54 -3.54 11.17
CA VAL A 65 -15.92 -3.41 9.85
C VAL A 65 -16.41 -4.56 9.00
N THR A 66 -16.98 -4.24 7.83
CA THR A 66 -17.51 -5.21 6.87
C THR A 66 -16.84 -5.01 5.53
N LEU A 67 -16.11 -6.01 5.07
CA LEU A 67 -15.58 -6.08 3.72
C LEU A 67 -16.72 -6.23 2.72
N ASN A 68 -16.60 -5.56 1.58
CA ASN A 68 -17.48 -5.87 0.46
C ASN A 68 -17.24 -7.34 -0.02
N PRO A 69 -18.23 -7.97 -0.68
CA PRO A 69 -18.12 -9.37 -1.08
C PRO A 69 -16.93 -9.70 -1.99
N ARG A 70 -16.40 -8.73 -2.76
CA ARG A 70 -15.24 -8.95 -3.63
C ARG A 70 -13.96 -9.07 -2.82
N VAL A 71 -13.78 -8.20 -1.82
CA VAL A 71 -12.61 -8.21 -0.92
C VAL A 71 -12.71 -9.34 0.10
N ALA A 72 -13.92 -9.71 0.55
CA ALA A 72 -14.11 -10.82 1.48
C ALA A 72 -13.63 -12.18 0.93
N ARG A 73 -13.74 -12.42 -0.38
CA ARG A 73 -13.26 -13.67 -1.04
C ARG A 73 -11.75 -13.88 -0.90
N LEU A 74 -10.99 -12.84 -0.59
CA LEU A 74 -9.54 -12.91 -0.46
C LEU A 74 -9.12 -13.58 0.83
N LEU A 75 -9.99 -13.51 1.83
CA LEU A 75 -9.83 -14.30 3.05
C LEU A 75 -9.91 -15.81 2.73
N ASP A 76 -10.71 -16.20 1.73
CA ASP A 76 -10.81 -17.60 1.28
C ASP A 76 -9.59 -18.03 0.47
N ALA A 77 -8.98 -17.10 -0.27
CA ALA A 77 -7.74 -17.32 -1.02
C ALA A 77 -6.49 -17.40 -0.12
N GLY A 78 -6.66 -17.33 1.20
CA GLY A 78 -5.56 -17.48 2.15
C GLY A 78 -4.65 -16.26 2.22
N ALA A 79 -5.22 -15.03 2.27
CA ALA A 79 -4.47 -13.80 2.49
C ALA A 79 -4.33 -13.49 4.00
N PRO A 80 -3.30 -14.01 4.72
CA PRO A 80 -3.18 -13.87 6.17
C PRO A 80 -3.02 -12.42 6.61
N ALA A 81 -2.29 -11.60 5.85
CA ALA A 81 -2.08 -10.19 6.18
C ALA A 81 -3.39 -9.38 6.13
N LEU A 82 -4.32 -9.71 5.23
CA LEU A 82 -5.62 -9.05 5.18
C LEU A 82 -6.49 -9.50 6.37
N ALA A 83 -6.44 -10.78 6.72
CA ALA A 83 -7.17 -11.29 7.88
C ALA A 83 -6.67 -10.63 9.19
N GLU A 84 -5.35 -10.55 9.38
CA GLU A 84 -4.72 -9.89 10.53
C GLU A 84 -5.06 -8.39 10.57
N LEU A 85 -4.97 -7.69 9.43
CA LEU A 85 -5.34 -6.28 9.35
C LEU A 85 -6.82 -6.08 9.67
N LEU A 86 -7.70 -6.87 9.07
CA LEU A 86 -9.15 -6.78 9.30
C LEU A 86 -9.47 -6.93 10.78
N ASP A 87 -8.97 -7.97 11.44
CA ASP A 87 -9.19 -8.25 12.87
C ASP A 87 -8.72 -7.10 13.78
N ALA A 88 -7.62 -6.43 13.42
CA ALA A 88 -7.08 -5.32 14.19
C ALA A 88 -7.89 -4.02 14.09
N LEU A 89 -8.61 -3.77 12.98
CA LEU A 89 -9.22 -2.47 12.67
C LEU A 89 -10.25 -1.98 13.69
N PRO A 90 -11.28 -2.77 14.10
CA PRO A 90 -12.29 -2.29 15.05
C PRO A 90 -11.68 -1.92 16.40
N GLY A 91 -10.76 -2.74 16.90
CA GLY A 91 -10.09 -2.52 18.17
C GLY A 91 -9.22 -1.26 18.15
N ALA A 92 -8.44 -1.06 17.08
CA ALA A 92 -7.65 0.14 16.89
C ALA A 92 -8.52 1.40 16.81
N GLY A 93 -9.63 1.34 16.07
CA GLY A 93 -10.59 2.44 15.98
C GLY A 93 -11.16 2.83 17.35
N LEU A 94 -11.53 1.86 18.18
CA LEU A 94 -12.06 2.13 19.52
C LEU A 94 -11.01 2.77 20.45
N ARG A 95 -9.76 2.32 20.39
CA ARG A 95 -8.66 2.93 21.19
C ARG A 95 -8.38 4.36 20.74
N ALA A 96 -8.32 4.60 19.43
CA ALA A 96 -8.17 5.94 18.87
C ALA A 96 -9.34 6.85 19.29
N ALA A 97 -10.58 6.37 19.20
CA ALA A 97 -11.76 7.12 19.65
C ALA A 97 -11.69 7.45 21.15
N ALA A 98 -11.27 6.50 21.99
CA ALA A 98 -11.13 6.73 23.43
C ALA A 98 -10.06 7.78 23.75
N GLN A 99 -8.90 7.73 23.09
CA GLN A 99 -7.83 8.70 23.26
C GLN A 99 -8.27 10.11 22.86
N LEU A 100 -8.94 10.24 21.72
CA LEU A 100 -9.44 11.54 21.26
C LEU A 100 -10.52 12.07 22.21
N ARG A 101 -11.51 11.26 22.62
CA ARG A 101 -12.54 11.71 23.57
C ARG A 101 -11.98 12.22 24.90
N ALA A 102 -10.81 11.74 25.34
CA ALA A 102 -10.16 12.24 26.55
C ALA A 102 -9.66 13.69 26.41
N HIS A 103 -9.41 14.14 25.18
CA HIS A 103 -8.86 15.47 24.88
C HIS A 103 -9.88 16.44 24.28
N PHE A 104 -11.06 15.97 23.89
CA PHE A 104 -12.04 16.79 23.18
C PHE A 104 -13.38 16.87 23.90
N GLU A 105 -13.91 18.09 23.99
CA GLU A 105 -15.30 18.29 24.39
C GLU A 105 -16.25 17.69 23.34
N PRO A 106 -17.43 17.19 23.76
CA PRO A 106 -18.42 16.64 22.84
C PRO A 106 -19.02 17.76 21.97
N SER A 107 -18.35 18.09 20.86
CA SER A 107 -18.88 18.95 19.82
C SER A 107 -19.68 18.12 18.79
N SER A 108 -20.61 18.77 18.10
CA SER A 108 -21.35 18.15 16.99
C SER A 108 -20.52 18.01 15.70
N HIS A 109 -19.30 18.55 15.67
CA HIS A 109 -18.47 18.57 14.46
C HIS A 109 -16.98 18.46 14.77
N VAL A 110 -16.30 17.59 14.02
CA VAL A 110 -14.84 17.40 14.03
C VAL A 110 -14.22 18.26 12.93
N PRO A 111 -13.40 19.28 13.27
CA PRO A 111 -12.71 20.13 12.29
C PRO A 111 -11.80 19.33 11.33
N VAL A 112 -11.48 19.90 10.17
CA VAL A 112 -10.62 19.25 9.15
C VAL A 112 -9.25 18.85 9.71
N ALA A 113 -8.57 19.76 10.42
CA ALA A 113 -7.28 19.47 11.05
C ALA A 113 -7.35 18.29 12.04
N MET A 114 -8.50 18.15 12.70
CA MET A 114 -8.74 17.09 13.65
C MET A 114 -9.07 15.76 12.95
N ARG A 115 -9.77 15.77 11.81
CA ARG A 115 -9.95 14.57 10.98
C ARG A 115 -8.62 14.01 10.50
N ARG A 116 -7.65 14.88 10.21
CA ARG A 116 -6.28 14.46 9.91
C ARG A 116 -5.64 13.78 11.13
N ALA A 117 -5.68 14.41 12.30
CA ALA A 117 -5.17 13.81 13.53
C ALA A 117 -5.81 12.44 13.82
N VAL A 118 -7.13 12.30 13.62
CA VAL A 118 -7.84 11.02 13.77
C VAL A 118 -7.24 9.94 12.86
N ARG A 119 -6.94 10.25 11.60
CA ARG A 119 -6.33 9.28 10.67
C ARG A 119 -4.95 8.83 11.13
N ASP A 120 -4.11 9.78 11.54
CA ASP A 120 -2.76 9.48 12.05
C ASP A 120 -2.83 8.67 13.36
N THR A 121 -3.77 8.97 14.27
CA THR A 121 -4.02 8.18 15.49
C THR A 121 -4.52 6.77 15.20
N VAL A 122 -5.47 6.60 14.28
CA VAL A 122 -5.98 5.27 13.90
C VAL A 122 -4.85 4.42 13.30
N ALA A 123 -4.04 4.98 12.40
CA ALA A 123 -2.88 4.29 11.85
C ALA A 123 -1.89 3.89 12.95
N SER A 124 -1.59 4.79 13.89
CA SER A 124 -0.74 4.49 15.05
C SER A 124 -1.27 3.32 15.89
N GLU A 125 -2.57 3.29 16.18
CA GLU A 125 -3.19 2.22 16.98
C GLU A 125 -3.25 0.85 16.27
N ILE A 126 -3.33 0.84 14.93
CA ILE A 126 -3.18 -0.37 14.12
C ILE A 126 -1.73 -0.86 14.24
N LEU A 127 -0.77 0.00 13.95
CA LEU A 127 0.66 -0.32 13.93
C LEU A 127 1.18 -0.74 15.32
N ARG A 128 0.67 -0.13 16.39
CA ARG A 128 0.95 -0.55 17.78
C ARG A 128 0.47 -1.98 18.06
N GLY A 129 -0.72 -2.35 17.56
CA GLY A 129 -1.22 -3.72 17.66
C GLY A 129 -0.28 -4.72 16.99
N TYR A 130 0.18 -4.41 15.78
CA TYR A 130 1.14 -5.21 15.02
C TYR A 130 2.49 -5.37 15.75
N LEU A 131 3.02 -4.27 16.29
CA LEU A 131 4.25 -4.28 17.07
C LEU A 131 4.09 -5.14 18.34
N GLN A 132 3.02 -4.93 19.11
CA GLN A 132 2.74 -5.69 20.32
C GLN A 132 2.62 -7.19 20.06
N ALA A 133 2.03 -7.61 18.94
CA ALA A 133 1.88 -9.01 18.58
C ALA A 133 3.23 -9.70 18.27
N ARG A 134 4.27 -8.94 17.95
CA ARG A 134 5.59 -9.43 17.53
C ARG A 134 6.66 -9.34 18.61
N LEU A 135 6.39 -8.64 19.70
CA LEU A 135 7.31 -8.46 20.82
C LEU A 135 6.93 -9.36 22.00
N ALA A 136 7.94 -9.81 22.74
CA ALA A 136 7.73 -10.57 23.98
C ALA A 136 7.26 -9.68 25.15
N GLY A 137 7.56 -8.37 25.10
CA GLY A 137 7.20 -7.38 26.12
C GLY A 137 6.12 -6.41 25.67
N THR A 138 5.73 -5.50 26.58
CA THR A 138 4.85 -4.38 26.25
C THR A 138 5.71 -3.21 25.77
N PRO A 139 5.58 -2.76 24.50
CA PRO A 139 6.31 -1.61 24.01
C PRO A 139 5.83 -0.35 24.73
N ARG A 140 6.68 0.67 24.75
CA ARG A 140 6.33 2.01 25.24
C ARG A 140 5.11 2.53 24.47
N ASP A 141 4.11 3.01 25.18
CA ASP A 141 2.78 3.30 24.64
C ASP A 141 2.76 4.28 23.45
N ASP A 142 3.71 5.21 23.42
CA ASP A 142 3.78 6.30 22.45
C ASP A 142 4.83 6.07 21.34
N ILE A 143 5.61 4.98 21.36
CA ILE A 143 6.76 4.83 20.43
C ILE A 143 6.34 4.91 18.97
N VAL A 144 5.22 4.27 18.62
CA VAL A 144 4.67 4.30 17.26
C VAL A 144 4.15 5.69 16.90
N ALA A 145 3.43 6.34 17.82
CA ALA A 145 2.88 7.68 17.60
C ALA A 145 4.01 8.72 17.43
N GLU A 146 5.00 8.73 18.33
CA GLU A 146 6.15 9.63 18.23
C GLU A 146 6.95 9.38 16.95
N THR A 147 7.11 8.11 16.54
CA THR A 147 7.78 7.76 15.29
C THR A 147 7.04 8.34 14.09
N ILE A 148 5.71 8.17 14.02
CA ILE A 148 4.89 8.73 12.95
C ILE A 148 4.99 10.25 12.91
N ASP A 149 4.87 10.92 14.07
CA ASP A 149 4.97 12.38 14.16
C ASP A 149 6.34 12.88 13.67
N TYR A 150 7.42 12.21 14.08
CA TYR A 150 8.77 12.53 13.64
C TYR A 150 8.94 12.33 12.12
N LEU A 151 8.40 11.25 11.55
CA LEU A 151 8.47 11.02 10.10
C LEU A 151 7.63 12.01 9.31
N ILE A 152 6.49 12.47 9.85
CA ILE A 152 5.68 13.55 9.27
C ILE A 152 6.48 14.86 9.26
N GLU A 153 7.14 15.21 10.37
CA GLU A 153 8.04 16.36 10.48
C GLU A 153 9.18 16.29 9.45
N LEU A 154 9.84 15.13 9.35
CA LEU A 154 10.92 14.90 8.38
C LEU A 154 10.43 14.98 6.93
N SER A 155 9.23 14.47 6.64
CA SER A 155 8.66 14.51 5.27
C SER A 155 8.45 15.94 4.77
N GLY A 156 8.30 16.92 5.67
CA GLY A 156 8.21 18.34 5.34
C GLY A 156 9.56 19.07 5.28
N SER A 157 10.65 18.39 5.64
CA SER A 157 11.97 18.98 5.85
C SER A 157 12.92 18.73 4.67
N ARG A 158 13.86 19.65 4.45
CA ARG A 158 14.87 19.58 3.39
C ARG A 158 16.25 19.94 3.90
N VAL A 159 17.28 19.30 3.35
CA VAL A 159 18.69 19.64 3.57
C VAL A 159 19.37 19.79 2.22
N GLU A 160 20.07 20.91 2.00
CA GLU A 160 20.80 21.17 0.74
C GLU A 160 19.92 21.01 -0.52
N ALA A 161 18.66 21.46 -0.45
CA ALA A 161 17.63 21.33 -1.49
C ALA A 161 17.15 19.89 -1.80
N HIS A 162 17.59 18.89 -1.05
CA HIS A 162 17.11 17.51 -1.15
C HIS A 162 16.06 17.22 -0.09
N ASP A 163 14.98 16.53 -0.49
CA ASP A 163 14.00 16.00 0.45
C ASP A 163 14.66 14.90 1.31
N LEU A 164 14.39 14.91 2.62
CA LEU A 164 15.00 13.97 3.56
C LEU A 164 14.34 12.60 3.49
N THR A 165 15.17 11.57 3.65
CA THR A 165 14.75 10.18 3.82
C THR A 165 15.17 9.67 5.18
N HIS A 166 14.41 8.76 5.77
CA HIS A 166 14.77 8.17 7.05
C HIS A 166 14.15 6.78 7.21
N GLY A 167 14.95 5.82 7.70
CA GLY A 167 14.51 4.46 7.97
C GLY A 167 14.81 4.03 9.41
N VAL A 168 13.81 3.45 10.06
CA VAL A 168 13.91 2.91 11.42
C VAL A 168 13.21 1.56 11.52
N VAL A 169 13.73 0.66 12.36
CA VAL A 169 13.08 -0.60 12.73
C VAL A 169 12.98 -0.68 14.25
N VAL A 170 11.76 -0.90 14.74
CA VAL A 170 11.44 -1.12 16.16
C VAL A 170 11.35 -2.62 16.41
N THR A 171 12.30 -3.18 17.16
CA THR A 171 12.38 -4.61 17.47
C THR A 171 13.18 -4.89 18.74
N ASP A 172 12.80 -5.91 19.50
CA ASP A 172 13.53 -6.42 20.67
C ASP A 172 14.42 -7.64 20.33
N ALA A 173 14.59 -7.96 19.04
CA ALA A 173 15.32 -9.14 18.60
C ALA A 173 16.84 -9.07 18.86
N LEU A 174 17.40 -7.88 19.10
CA LEU A 174 18.83 -7.72 19.36
C LEU A 174 19.14 -7.98 20.85
N PRO A 175 19.99 -8.97 21.17
CA PRO A 175 20.31 -9.30 22.56
C PRO A 175 21.24 -8.29 23.22
N ASP A 176 22.10 -7.63 22.44
CA ASP A 176 23.16 -6.76 22.96
C ASP A 176 22.61 -5.43 23.47
N GLU A 177 22.91 -5.09 24.72
CA GLU A 177 22.59 -3.79 25.29
C GLU A 177 23.22 -2.64 24.48
N PRO A 178 22.52 -1.50 24.35
CA PRO A 178 23.03 -0.37 23.60
C PRO A 178 24.30 0.18 24.26
N ARG A 179 25.32 0.51 23.44
CA ARG A 179 26.59 1.07 23.92
C ARG A 179 26.43 2.45 24.56
N LEU A 180 25.38 3.19 24.18
CA LEU A 180 25.05 4.53 24.63
C LEU A 180 23.53 4.62 24.77
N GLU A 181 23.06 5.29 25.82
CA GLU A 181 21.64 5.62 25.93
C GLU A 181 21.32 6.77 24.96
N PHE A 182 20.53 6.46 23.93
CA PHE A 182 20.03 7.42 22.97
C PHE A 182 18.57 7.07 22.67
N ARG A 183 17.66 8.02 22.90
CA ARG A 183 16.21 7.83 22.82
C ARG A 183 15.64 8.36 21.52
N TYR A 184 15.14 7.45 20.71
CA TYR A 184 14.40 7.73 19.50
C TYR A 184 12.90 8.00 19.78
N PRO A 185 12.27 8.91 19.01
CA PRO A 185 12.88 9.89 18.11
C PRO A 185 13.36 11.17 18.82
N GLY A 186 13.10 11.33 20.13
CA GLY A 186 13.36 12.55 20.90
C GLY A 186 14.77 13.13 20.71
N ASP A 187 15.81 12.35 21.01
CA ASP A 187 17.21 12.79 20.89
C ASP A 187 17.65 12.96 19.42
N LEU A 188 16.92 12.33 18.48
CA LEU A 188 17.19 12.41 17.04
C LEU A 188 16.71 13.73 16.43
N ARG A 189 15.68 14.37 17.01
CA ARG A 189 15.18 15.68 16.55
C ARG A 189 16.24 16.76 16.65
N ASP A 190 17.06 16.73 17.69
CA ASP A 190 18.16 17.68 17.88
C ASP A 190 19.36 17.37 16.97
N ALA A 191 19.49 16.12 16.54
CA ALA A 191 20.57 15.65 15.68
C ALA A 191 20.28 15.91 14.19
N LYS A 192 20.45 17.15 13.72
CA LYS A 192 20.16 17.59 12.34
C LYS A 192 20.71 16.71 11.21
N ARG A 193 21.82 16.00 11.44
CA ARG A 193 22.47 15.12 10.44
C ARG A 193 22.00 13.66 10.53
N ALA A 194 21.26 13.29 11.56
CA ALA A 194 20.85 11.91 11.77
C ALA A 194 19.96 11.34 10.64
N PRO A 195 19.05 12.10 10.01
CA PRO A 195 18.33 11.59 8.83
C PRO A 195 19.28 11.17 7.69
N LEU A 196 20.43 11.83 7.55
CA LEU A 196 21.45 11.49 6.53
C LEU A 196 22.23 10.21 6.88
N LEU A 197 22.27 9.83 8.16
CA LEU A 197 22.96 8.63 8.64
C LEU A 197 22.09 7.38 8.59
N PHE A 198 20.77 7.54 8.60
CA PHE A 198 19.79 6.44 8.62
C PHE A 198 18.79 6.67 7.50
N ASP A 199 19.28 6.72 6.26
CA ASP A 199 18.53 7.15 5.07
C ASP A 199 17.45 6.16 4.63
N GLY A 200 17.36 4.98 5.27
CA GLY A 200 16.42 3.91 4.95
C GLY A 200 16.74 3.10 3.69
N ARG A 201 17.80 3.47 2.95
CA ARG A 201 18.22 2.84 1.69
C ARG A 201 19.56 2.11 1.85
N ARG A 202 20.52 2.78 2.46
CA ARG A 202 21.89 2.30 2.73
C ARG A 202 22.04 1.89 4.18
N SER A 203 21.34 2.57 5.07
CA SER A 203 21.36 2.32 6.52
C SER A 203 20.00 2.56 7.16
N VAL A 204 19.68 1.76 8.17
CA VAL A 204 18.49 1.93 9.02
C VAL A 204 18.90 1.98 10.48
N LEU A 205 18.20 2.80 11.26
CA LEU A 205 18.33 2.80 12.71
C LEU A 205 17.53 1.62 13.28
N VAL A 206 18.15 0.80 14.12
CA VAL A 206 17.41 -0.22 14.88
C VAL A 206 17.24 0.28 16.31
N VAL A 207 15.99 0.32 16.78
CA VAL A 207 15.62 0.72 18.13
C VAL A 207 14.81 -0.39 18.82
N ASP A 208 14.89 -0.45 20.13
CA ASP A 208 14.05 -1.38 20.90
C ASP A 208 12.65 -0.80 21.17
N SER A 209 11.81 -1.61 21.80
CA SER A 209 10.42 -1.28 22.11
C SER A 209 10.24 -0.11 23.10
N PHE A 210 11.32 0.33 23.74
CA PHE A 210 11.35 1.52 24.60
C PHE A 210 11.90 2.76 23.88
N GLY A 211 12.24 2.63 22.60
CA GLY A 211 12.84 3.68 21.78
C GLY A 211 14.34 3.84 22.00
N ARG A 212 15.04 2.91 22.66
CA ARG A 212 16.49 3.02 22.82
C ARG A 212 17.19 2.56 21.54
N ALA A 213 18.05 3.41 20.98
CA ALA A 213 18.83 3.05 19.81
C ALA A 213 19.80 1.91 20.10
N ARG A 214 19.70 0.83 19.33
CA ARG A 214 20.52 -0.38 19.51
C ARG A 214 21.72 -0.38 18.59
N THR A 215 21.50 -0.16 17.30
CA THR A 215 22.58 -0.15 16.30
C THR A 215 22.13 0.53 15.01
N GLU A 216 23.13 0.93 14.21
CA GLU A 216 22.94 1.11 12.77
C GLU A 216 23.00 -0.26 12.09
N LEU A 217 22.06 -0.50 11.18
CA LEU A 217 22.12 -1.63 10.26
C LEU A 217 22.38 -1.13 8.84
N GLN A 218 23.49 -1.58 8.26
CA GLN A 218 23.91 -1.22 6.91
C GLN A 218 23.52 -2.30 5.91
N ARG A 219 23.11 -1.90 4.70
CA ARG A 219 22.67 -2.81 3.62
C ARG A 219 23.65 -3.95 3.36
N HIS A 220 24.93 -3.64 3.23
CA HIS A 220 25.99 -4.63 2.96
C HIS A 220 26.35 -5.51 4.16
N ARG A 221 25.69 -5.33 5.31
CA ARG A 221 25.94 -6.06 6.57
C ARG A 221 24.70 -6.75 7.12
N VAL A 222 23.57 -6.71 6.42
CA VAL A 222 22.31 -7.33 6.88
C VAL A 222 22.48 -8.81 7.19
N ASP A 223 23.26 -9.52 6.38
CA ASP A 223 23.51 -10.95 6.57
C ASP A 223 24.26 -11.31 7.85
N ARG A 224 24.89 -10.33 8.51
CA ARG A 224 25.59 -10.54 9.78
C ARG A 224 24.66 -10.63 10.99
N LEU A 225 23.37 -10.32 10.82
CA LEU A 225 22.38 -10.33 11.89
C LEU A 225 21.76 -11.71 12.20
N GLY A 226 22.23 -12.78 11.53
CA GLY A 226 22.10 -14.13 12.09
C GLY A 226 20.81 -14.90 11.78
N GLY A 227 20.15 -14.66 10.65
CA GLY A 227 19.16 -15.60 10.10
C GLY A 227 19.77 -16.47 9.00
N ARG A 228 19.39 -17.75 8.89
CA ARG A 228 19.57 -18.51 7.63
C ARG A 228 18.74 -17.81 6.55
N VAL A 229 19.34 -16.83 5.87
CA VAL A 229 18.72 -16.18 4.71
C VAL A 229 18.82 -17.18 3.55
N THR A 230 17.68 -17.70 3.11
CA THR A 230 17.58 -18.20 1.74
C THR A 230 17.76 -16.99 0.81
N PRO A 231 18.65 -17.07 -0.20
CA PRO A 231 18.93 -15.95 -1.11
C PRO A 231 17.72 -15.47 -1.95
N ASP A 232 16.55 -16.10 -1.81
CA ASP A 232 15.30 -15.78 -2.53
C ASP A 232 14.32 -14.87 -1.75
N SER A 233 14.77 -14.15 -0.72
CA SER A 233 13.90 -13.20 -0.03
C SER A 233 13.54 -12.04 -0.97
N GLU A 234 12.31 -12.04 -1.49
CA GLU A 234 11.66 -10.96 -2.26
C GLU A 234 11.88 -9.53 -1.68
N ALA A 235 12.31 -9.42 -0.42
CA ALA A 235 12.68 -8.17 0.24
C ALA A 235 13.93 -7.44 -0.34
N ASP A 236 14.80 -8.13 -1.08
CA ASP A 236 16.01 -7.50 -1.65
C ASP A 236 15.74 -6.59 -2.87
N GLY A 237 14.58 -6.76 -3.51
CA GLY A 237 14.21 -6.08 -4.76
C GLY A 237 13.52 -4.71 -4.62
N TRP A 238 13.43 -4.15 -3.42
CA TRP A 238 12.91 -2.79 -3.22
C TRP A 238 14.04 -1.74 -3.29
N LEU A 239 14.91 -1.81 -4.28
CA LEU A 239 16.20 -1.08 -4.33
C LEU A 239 16.07 0.43 -4.04
N ASP A 240 14.90 1.03 -4.32
CA ASP A 240 14.59 2.45 -4.07
C ASP A 240 13.36 2.74 -3.17
N SER A 241 12.72 1.70 -2.64
CA SER A 241 11.42 1.81 -1.94
C SER A 241 11.42 1.14 -0.55
N GLY A 242 12.48 1.35 0.23
CA GLY A 242 12.55 0.87 1.62
C GLY A 242 12.99 -0.58 1.78
N SER A 243 13.66 -1.17 0.76
CA SER A 243 14.22 -2.54 0.80
C SER A 243 14.96 -2.85 2.08
N LEU A 244 15.79 -1.92 2.55
CA LEU A 244 16.55 -2.20 3.75
C LEU A 244 15.66 -2.30 4.99
N VAL A 245 14.62 -1.47 5.10
CA VAL A 245 13.63 -1.54 6.19
C VAL A 245 12.82 -2.82 6.08
N ALA A 246 12.32 -3.14 4.88
CA ALA A 246 11.63 -4.40 4.61
C ALA A 246 12.50 -5.60 5.00
N ARG A 247 13.69 -5.73 4.43
CA ARG A 247 14.63 -6.83 4.73
C ARG A 247 15.02 -6.88 6.20
N ALA A 248 15.19 -5.73 6.85
CA ALA A 248 15.47 -5.70 8.28
C ALA A 248 14.30 -6.28 9.09
N THR A 249 13.04 -5.95 8.75
CA THR A 249 11.87 -6.54 9.41
C THR A 249 11.66 -8.01 9.08
N SER A 250 12.06 -8.51 7.90
CA SER A 250 11.97 -9.96 7.62
C SER A 250 13.01 -10.77 8.39
N VAL A 251 14.18 -10.19 8.68
CA VAL A 251 15.27 -10.84 9.42
C VAL A 251 15.11 -10.70 10.93
N LEU A 252 14.76 -9.50 11.40
CA LEU A 252 14.69 -9.15 12.83
C LEU A 252 13.27 -9.18 13.40
N GLY A 253 12.24 -9.33 12.57
CA GLY A 253 10.86 -9.10 12.97
C GLY A 253 10.59 -7.64 13.36
N GLY A 254 9.50 -7.43 14.09
CA GLY A 254 9.11 -6.10 14.60
C GLY A 254 8.40 -5.23 13.57
N LEU A 255 8.56 -3.92 13.69
CA LEU A 255 7.90 -2.92 12.85
C LEU A 255 8.92 -1.95 12.24
N GLY A 256 8.91 -1.84 10.91
CA GLY A 256 9.76 -0.95 10.15
C GLY A 256 9.01 0.29 9.68
N PHE A 257 9.71 1.43 9.60
CA PHE A 257 9.20 2.66 9.02
C PHE A 257 10.21 3.25 8.05
N PHE A 258 9.72 3.86 6.98
CA PHE A 258 10.53 4.52 5.97
C PHE A 258 9.84 5.78 5.44
N VAL A 259 10.46 6.94 5.60
CA VAL A 259 10.07 8.15 4.86
C VAL A 259 10.91 8.28 3.60
N ARG A 260 10.22 8.49 2.48
CA ARG A 260 10.79 8.59 1.14
C ARG A 260 10.98 10.05 0.71
N ALA A 261 11.79 10.22 -0.33
CA ALA A 261 12.02 11.54 -0.94
C ALA A 261 10.73 12.16 -1.53
N ASP A 262 9.77 11.33 -1.93
CA ASP A 262 8.43 11.77 -2.36
C ASP A 262 7.48 12.10 -1.18
N ARG A 263 8.01 12.11 0.05
CA ARG A 263 7.29 12.41 1.30
C ARG A 263 6.26 11.37 1.72
N SER A 264 6.23 10.22 1.04
CA SER A 264 5.43 9.09 1.49
C SER A 264 6.07 8.41 2.69
N ILE A 265 5.25 7.95 3.64
CA ILE A 265 5.70 7.18 4.80
C ILE A 265 5.20 5.75 4.62
N TRP A 266 6.12 4.80 4.67
CA TRP A 266 5.84 3.39 4.50
C TRP A 266 6.11 2.67 5.80
N THR A 267 5.28 1.68 6.09
CA THR A 267 5.46 0.80 7.24
C THR A 267 5.60 -0.63 6.74
N PHE A 268 6.49 -1.39 7.39
CA PHE A 268 6.84 -2.74 7.00
C PHE A 268 6.73 -3.67 8.18
N VAL A 269 6.23 -4.87 7.91
CA VAL A 269 6.07 -5.94 8.87
C VAL A 269 6.47 -7.24 8.18
N ASP A 270 7.39 -7.98 8.78
CA ASP A 270 7.86 -9.28 8.26
C ASP A 270 8.37 -9.20 6.79
N GLY A 271 8.95 -8.06 6.40
CA GLY A 271 9.40 -7.80 5.02
C GLY A 271 8.34 -7.27 4.08
N MET A 272 7.08 -7.25 4.51
CA MET A 272 5.96 -6.83 3.69
C MET A 272 5.50 -5.43 4.07
N PRO A 273 5.29 -4.52 3.12
CA PRO A 273 4.64 -3.25 3.40
C PRO A 273 3.21 -3.47 3.92
N LEU A 274 2.84 -2.72 4.97
CA LEU A 274 1.55 -2.83 5.65
C LEU A 274 0.66 -1.61 5.41
N LEU A 275 1.09 -0.43 5.86
CA LEU A 275 0.41 0.85 5.64
C LEU A 275 1.32 1.83 4.92
N VAL A 276 0.74 2.64 4.04
CA VAL A 276 1.41 3.75 3.37
C VAL A 276 0.64 5.04 3.61
N ARG A 277 1.34 6.10 3.98
CA ARG A 277 0.81 7.47 4.08
C ARG A 277 1.24 8.28 2.87
N ARG A 278 0.29 8.85 2.13
CA ARG A 278 0.54 9.81 1.04
C ARG A 278 -0.45 10.97 1.13
N ALA A 279 0.05 12.19 0.94
CA ALA A 279 -0.79 13.40 0.98
C ALA A 279 -1.78 13.40 2.17
N GLU A 280 -1.30 13.01 3.36
CA GLU A 280 -2.09 12.96 4.61
C GLU A 280 -3.18 11.87 4.69
N HIS A 281 -3.15 10.88 3.80
CA HIS A 281 -4.05 9.73 3.80
C HIS A 281 -3.27 8.46 4.02
N TRP A 282 -3.75 7.62 4.94
CA TRP A 282 -3.24 6.28 5.18
C TRP A 282 -4.05 5.27 4.38
N THR A 283 -3.37 4.35 3.73
CA THR A 283 -3.94 3.24 2.97
C THR A 283 -3.17 1.97 3.29
N ALA A 284 -3.87 0.85 3.46
CA ALA A 284 -3.25 -0.46 3.50
C ALA A 284 -2.56 -0.76 2.16
N PHE A 285 -1.40 -1.42 2.23
CA PHE A 285 -0.71 -1.95 1.06
C PHE A 285 -1.62 -2.96 0.35
N PRO A 286 -1.66 -3.00 -0.99
CA PRO A 286 -2.88 -3.38 -1.68
C PRO A 286 -2.98 -4.89 -1.85
N ILE A 287 -3.19 -5.58 -0.74
CA ILE A 287 -3.64 -6.97 -0.72
C ILE A 287 -4.93 -7.07 -1.56
N GLU A 288 -5.74 -6.01 -1.58
CA GLU A 288 -6.97 -5.86 -2.36
C GLU A 288 -6.74 -5.69 -3.86
N LEU A 289 -5.63 -5.10 -4.31
CA LEU A 289 -5.33 -4.97 -5.75
C LEU A 289 -4.94 -6.34 -6.33
N ALA A 290 -3.99 -7.03 -5.70
CA ALA A 290 -3.55 -8.36 -6.14
C ALA A 290 -4.72 -9.35 -6.23
N ALA A 291 -5.49 -9.36 -5.17
CA ALA A 291 -6.80 -9.97 -5.05
C ALA A 291 -7.85 -9.62 -6.12
N SER A 292 -8.07 -8.32 -6.35
CA SER A 292 -9.06 -7.85 -7.32
C SER A 292 -8.66 -8.29 -8.72
N ILE A 293 -7.38 -8.15 -9.05
CA ILE A 293 -6.79 -8.64 -10.29
C ILE A 293 -6.97 -10.14 -10.41
N ALA A 294 -6.55 -10.92 -9.42
CA ALA A 294 -6.70 -12.37 -9.41
C ALA A 294 -8.16 -12.78 -9.65
N ASN A 295 -9.12 -12.16 -8.94
CA ASN A 295 -10.54 -12.42 -9.16
C ASN A 295 -11.02 -12.03 -10.57
N MET A 296 -10.50 -10.94 -11.15
CA MET A 296 -10.89 -10.50 -12.50
C MET A 296 -10.40 -11.46 -13.58
N ILE A 297 -9.21 -12.05 -13.40
CA ILE A 297 -8.54 -12.85 -14.42
C ILE A 297 -8.61 -14.38 -14.19
N GLY A 298 -9.19 -14.82 -13.07
CA GLY A 298 -9.34 -16.24 -12.73
C GLY A 298 -8.21 -16.84 -11.86
N GLY A 299 -7.35 -15.99 -11.29
CA GLY A 299 -6.17 -16.36 -10.52
C GLY A 299 -4.91 -16.50 -11.38
N GLY A 300 -3.84 -16.99 -10.77
CA GLY A 300 -2.54 -17.23 -11.43
C GLY A 300 -1.40 -16.37 -10.85
N PRO A 301 -0.15 -16.84 -10.95
CA PRO A 301 1.02 -16.13 -10.43
C PRO A 301 1.23 -14.75 -11.10
N GLY A 302 0.76 -14.56 -12.34
CA GLY A 302 0.82 -13.26 -13.03
C GLY A 302 0.04 -12.14 -12.32
N ALA A 303 -1.07 -12.47 -11.61
CA ALA A 303 -1.87 -11.48 -10.90
C ALA A 303 -1.12 -10.81 -9.74
N ASP A 304 -0.44 -11.61 -8.91
CA ASP A 304 0.36 -11.12 -7.79
C ASP A 304 1.55 -10.31 -8.30
N LEU A 305 2.22 -10.83 -9.34
CA LEU A 305 3.34 -10.19 -10.01
C LEU A 305 2.98 -8.79 -10.53
N VAL A 306 1.88 -8.67 -11.28
CA VAL A 306 1.41 -7.39 -11.86
C VAL A 306 0.96 -6.42 -10.77
N ALA A 307 0.27 -6.89 -9.73
CA ALA A 307 -0.15 -6.01 -8.64
C ALA A 307 1.04 -5.41 -7.87
N ARG A 308 2.03 -6.25 -7.56
CA ARG A 308 3.26 -5.83 -6.90
C ARG A 308 4.05 -4.85 -7.77
N ALA A 309 4.21 -5.15 -9.06
CA ALA A 309 4.88 -4.25 -10.00
C ALA A 309 4.14 -2.91 -10.13
N ALA A 310 2.81 -2.92 -10.30
CA ALA A 310 2.00 -1.71 -10.39
C ALA A 310 2.17 -0.84 -9.13
N PHE A 311 2.19 -1.46 -7.95
CA PHE A 311 2.41 -0.74 -6.71
C PHE A 311 3.82 -0.19 -6.57
N MET A 312 4.85 -0.95 -6.97
CA MET A 312 6.22 -0.46 -7.00
C MET A 312 6.35 0.76 -7.91
N ILE A 313 5.79 0.70 -9.12
CA ILE A 313 5.78 1.83 -10.05
C ILE A 313 4.99 2.99 -9.46
N SER A 314 3.87 2.74 -8.77
CA SER A 314 3.07 3.78 -8.14
C SER A 314 3.84 4.63 -7.13
N SER A 315 4.95 4.09 -6.62
CA SER A 315 5.83 4.76 -5.67
C SER A 315 6.90 5.61 -6.36
N ARG A 316 7.04 5.55 -7.68
CA ARG A 316 8.04 6.27 -8.45
C ARG A 316 7.34 7.40 -9.21
N PRO A 317 8.02 8.53 -9.50
CA PRO A 317 7.46 9.61 -10.32
C PRO A 317 7.43 9.24 -11.81
N GLN A 318 6.89 8.06 -12.11
CA GLN A 318 6.87 7.44 -13.43
C GLN A 318 5.53 6.74 -13.64
N GLY A 319 5.03 6.80 -14.87
CA GLY A 319 3.78 6.12 -15.25
C GLY A 319 4.08 4.85 -16.04
N ALA A 320 3.14 3.91 -16.01
CA ALA A 320 3.25 2.64 -16.73
C ALA A 320 1.89 2.12 -17.22
N ILE A 321 1.93 1.19 -18.17
CA ILE A 321 0.80 0.34 -18.54
C ILE A 321 1.23 -1.12 -18.35
N LEU A 322 0.52 -1.83 -17.50
CA LEU A 322 0.67 -3.27 -17.28
C LEU A 322 -0.61 -3.96 -17.77
N ALA A 323 -0.50 -5.04 -18.52
CA ALA A 323 -1.66 -5.78 -19.02
C ALA A 323 -1.47 -7.28 -18.87
N MET A 324 -2.58 -8.00 -18.69
CA MET A 324 -2.59 -9.46 -18.74
C MET A 324 -3.59 -9.95 -19.78
N VAL A 325 -3.14 -10.87 -20.62
CA VAL A 325 -3.96 -11.52 -21.65
C VAL A 325 -4.21 -12.99 -21.30
N ASP A 326 -5.17 -13.61 -21.97
CA ASP A 326 -5.42 -15.04 -21.85
C ASP A 326 -4.42 -15.83 -22.71
N SER A 327 -4.20 -15.35 -23.94
CA SER A 327 -3.33 -15.97 -24.92
C SER A 327 -2.43 -14.92 -25.60
N PRO A 328 -1.19 -15.27 -26.00
CA PRO A 328 -0.36 -14.42 -26.84
C PRO A 328 -1.00 -14.03 -28.18
N ALA A 329 -2.00 -14.79 -28.67
CA ALA A 329 -2.77 -14.48 -29.87
C ALA A 329 -3.66 -13.24 -29.69
N ASP A 330 -4.07 -12.92 -28.46
CA ASP A 330 -4.94 -11.76 -28.17
C ASP A 330 -4.25 -10.42 -28.48
N LEU A 331 -2.92 -10.44 -28.66
CA LEU A 331 -2.10 -9.28 -28.98
C LEU A 331 -1.95 -9.03 -30.49
N GLU A 332 -2.45 -9.93 -31.34
CA GLU A 332 -2.39 -9.76 -32.80
C GLU A 332 -3.15 -8.52 -33.27
N GLY A 333 -2.50 -7.70 -34.09
CA GLY A 333 -3.07 -6.44 -34.59
C GLY A 333 -3.10 -5.28 -33.59
N VAL A 334 -2.83 -5.53 -32.30
CA VAL A 334 -2.80 -4.50 -31.24
C VAL A 334 -1.37 -4.12 -30.87
N VAL A 335 -0.54 -5.15 -30.66
CA VAL A 335 0.90 -5.00 -30.36
C VAL A 335 1.71 -5.36 -31.62
N PRO A 336 2.57 -4.45 -32.12
CA PRO A 336 3.44 -4.73 -33.26
C PRO A 336 4.37 -5.92 -33.01
N LEU A 337 4.61 -6.75 -34.03
CA LEU A 337 5.50 -7.92 -33.94
C LEU A 337 6.91 -7.57 -33.43
N LYS A 338 7.41 -6.37 -33.75
CA LYS A 338 8.73 -5.90 -33.29
C LYS A 338 8.84 -5.69 -31.77
N ASP A 339 7.71 -5.55 -31.08
CA ASP A 339 7.63 -5.28 -29.64
C ASP A 339 7.27 -6.56 -28.84
N ARG A 340 7.05 -7.69 -29.53
CA ARG A 340 6.71 -9.00 -28.96
C ARG A 340 7.98 -9.71 -28.45
N TYR A 341 8.13 -9.76 -27.13
CA TYR A 341 9.25 -10.43 -26.46
C TYR A 341 9.16 -11.96 -26.55
N ASP A 342 7.94 -12.51 -26.55
CA ASP A 342 7.68 -13.94 -26.69
C ASP A 342 8.09 -14.49 -28.06
N LEU A 343 8.13 -13.63 -29.08
CA LEU A 343 8.50 -13.99 -30.45
C LEU A 343 9.98 -13.73 -30.78
N ARG A 344 10.79 -13.26 -29.83
CA ARG A 344 12.18 -12.83 -30.09
C ARG A 344 12.98 -13.90 -30.86
N GLU A 345 12.94 -15.16 -30.42
CA GLU A 345 13.70 -16.27 -31.03
C GLU A 345 13.19 -16.71 -32.41
N THR A 346 12.02 -16.20 -32.84
CA THR A 346 11.41 -16.56 -34.13
C THR A 346 11.72 -15.54 -35.24
N ILE A 347 12.23 -14.37 -34.89
CA ILE A 347 12.53 -13.29 -35.82
C ILE A 347 14.02 -13.39 -36.19
N ASP A 348 14.37 -13.22 -37.47
CA ASP A 348 15.76 -13.23 -37.93
C ASP A 348 16.54 -12.03 -37.36
N PRO A 349 17.58 -12.23 -36.50
CA PRO A 349 18.36 -11.15 -35.92
C PRO A 349 19.06 -10.25 -36.95
N GLY A 350 19.34 -10.76 -38.15
CA GLY A 350 19.96 -10.01 -39.24
C GLY A 350 19.03 -8.98 -39.90
N ALA A 351 17.71 -9.18 -39.77
CA ALA A 351 16.68 -8.30 -40.31
C ALA A 351 16.12 -7.30 -39.28
N MET A 352 16.55 -7.40 -38.02
CA MET A 352 16.01 -6.61 -36.90
C MET A 352 16.60 -5.20 -36.79
N ARG A 353 15.76 -4.26 -36.33
CA ARG A 353 16.23 -2.96 -35.83
C ARG A 353 17.05 -3.13 -34.55
N ALA A 354 17.87 -2.13 -34.21
CA ALA A 354 18.72 -2.17 -33.03
C ALA A 354 17.92 -2.39 -31.73
N GLU A 355 16.75 -1.76 -31.58
CA GLU A 355 15.90 -1.93 -30.39
C GLU A 355 15.38 -3.36 -30.24
N THR A 356 14.93 -3.99 -31.34
CA THR A 356 14.45 -5.38 -31.33
C THR A 356 15.58 -6.37 -31.02
N ARG A 357 16.83 -6.08 -31.42
CA ARG A 357 17.99 -6.90 -31.04
C ARG A 357 18.28 -6.87 -29.53
N LEU A 358 17.92 -5.80 -28.81
CA LEU A 358 18.06 -5.76 -27.36
C LEU A 358 17.17 -6.79 -26.67
N HIS A 359 16.03 -7.17 -27.26
CA HIS A 359 15.12 -8.17 -26.68
C HIS A 359 15.82 -9.51 -26.44
N HIS A 360 16.79 -9.88 -27.29
CA HIS A 360 17.57 -11.11 -27.13
C HIS A 360 18.62 -11.06 -26.03
N LEU A 361 18.97 -9.88 -25.54
CA LEU A 361 19.94 -9.72 -24.45
C LEU A 361 19.27 -9.70 -23.07
N ILE A 362 17.94 -9.52 -23.02
CA ILE A 362 17.21 -9.49 -21.77
C ILE A 362 16.79 -10.92 -21.42
N ASP A 363 17.46 -11.47 -20.40
CA ASP A 363 17.02 -12.67 -19.71
C ASP A 363 16.09 -12.28 -18.56
N VAL A 364 14.87 -12.81 -18.57
CA VAL A 364 13.81 -12.50 -17.60
C VAL A 364 13.21 -13.74 -16.98
N ASP A 365 13.78 -14.94 -17.18
CA ASP A 365 13.22 -16.18 -16.67
C ASP A 365 14.05 -16.71 -15.48
N PRO A 366 13.52 -16.71 -14.23
CA PRO A 366 12.14 -16.38 -13.86
C PRO A 366 11.87 -14.86 -13.75
N LEU A 367 10.64 -14.45 -14.06
CA LEU A 367 10.24 -13.04 -14.02
C LEU A 367 9.76 -12.67 -12.61
N ASP A 368 10.48 -11.74 -11.98
CA ASP A 368 10.08 -11.14 -10.71
C ASP A 368 9.43 -9.75 -10.88
N ALA A 369 8.80 -9.27 -9.81
CA ALA A 369 8.03 -8.04 -9.85
C ALA A 369 8.90 -6.81 -10.11
N GLU A 370 10.18 -6.84 -9.72
CA GLU A 370 11.11 -5.73 -9.87
C GLU A 370 11.57 -5.60 -11.32
N THR A 371 11.94 -6.72 -11.93
CA THR A 371 12.25 -6.83 -13.35
C THR A 371 11.05 -6.40 -14.17
N LEU A 372 9.85 -6.83 -13.80
CA LEU A 372 8.61 -6.37 -14.44
C LEU A 372 8.43 -4.86 -14.27
N ALA A 373 8.59 -4.33 -13.06
CA ALA A 373 8.48 -2.90 -12.80
C ALA A 373 9.48 -2.09 -13.65
N ARG A 374 10.75 -2.49 -13.66
CA ARG A 374 11.84 -1.88 -14.47
C ARG A 374 11.50 -1.87 -15.96
N LEU A 375 10.97 -2.97 -16.49
CA LEU A 375 10.57 -3.05 -17.90
C LEU A 375 9.36 -2.15 -18.20
N ALA A 376 8.42 -2.04 -17.25
CA ALA A 376 7.24 -1.20 -17.36
C ALA A 376 7.50 0.30 -17.20
N GLU A 377 8.70 0.70 -16.74
CA GLU A 377 9.16 2.09 -16.76
C GLU A 377 9.50 2.59 -18.18
N LEU A 378 9.75 1.66 -19.11
CA LEU A 378 9.94 2.00 -20.51
C LEU A 378 8.64 2.56 -21.09
N ASP A 379 8.75 3.51 -22.02
CA ASP A 379 7.56 4.09 -22.65
C ASP A 379 6.81 3.02 -23.46
N GLY A 380 5.52 2.85 -23.18
CA GLY A 380 4.67 1.82 -23.79
C GLY A 380 4.03 0.88 -22.77
N ALA A 381 3.44 -0.20 -23.28
CA ALA A 381 2.78 -1.24 -22.48
C ALA A 381 3.70 -2.42 -22.21
N THR A 382 3.54 -3.00 -21.03
CA THR A 382 4.15 -4.27 -20.65
C THR A 382 3.05 -5.30 -20.43
N VAL A 383 3.18 -6.46 -21.09
CA VAL A 383 2.10 -7.44 -21.22
C VAL A 383 2.58 -8.82 -20.81
N LEU A 384 1.76 -9.52 -20.04
CA LEU A 384 2.01 -10.87 -19.54
C LEU A 384 0.84 -11.81 -19.82
N ASP A 385 1.06 -13.11 -19.72
CA ASP A 385 -0.01 -14.11 -19.59
C ASP A 385 -0.40 -14.36 -18.11
N ARG A 386 -1.35 -15.28 -17.86
CA ARG A 386 -1.81 -15.63 -16.51
C ARG A 386 -0.73 -16.28 -15.65
N GLU A 387 0.21 -16.95 -16.30
CA GLU A 387 1.34 -17.65 -15.69
C GLU A 387 2.49 -16.70 -15.35
N GLY A 388 2.38 -15.42 -15.70
CA GLY A 388 3.40 -14.40 -15.40
C GLY A 388 4.56 -14.41 -16.41
N LYS A 389 4.40 -15.03 -17.57
CA LYS A 389 5.40 -14.97 -18.64
C LYS A 389 5.31 -13.61 -19.34
N LEU A 390 6.46 -12.99 -19.55
CA LEU A 390 6.54 -11.75 -20.33
C LEU A 390 6.22 -12.01 -21.80
N LEU A 391 5.26 -11.27 -22.36
CA LEU A 391 4.88 -11.33 -23.78
C LEU A 391 5.36 -10.11 -24.56
N ALA A 392 5.31 -8.92 -23.95
CA ALA A 392 5.78 -7.69 -24.57
C ALA A 392 6.19 -6.67 -23.49
N TYR A 393 7.09 -5.75 -23.83
CA TYR A 393 7.47 -4.61 -22.99
C TYR A 393 7.79 -3.41 -23.87
N GLY A 394 7.61 -2.19 -23.36
CA GLY A 394 7.77 -0.97 -24.15
C GLY A 394 6.89 -0.95 -25.42
N ALA A 395 5.78 -1.70 -25.40
CA ALA A 395 4.98 -1.95 -26.59
C ALA A 395 4.13 -0.74 -26.95
N ILE A 396 4.19 -0.34 -28.21
CA ILE A 396 3.32 0.73 -28.72
C ILE A 396 1.97 0.12 -29.06
N VAL A 397 0.94 0.44 -28.27
CA VAL A 397 -0.42 -0.01 -28.51
C VAL A 397 -1.03 0.78 -29.67
N SER A 398 -1.54 0.07 -30.67
CA SER A 398 -2.22 0.69 -31.81
C SER A 398 -3.61 1.18 -31.38
N SER A 399 -3.83 2.50 -31.30
CA SER A 399 -5.14 3.09 -30.93
C SER A 399 -5.70 3.96 -32.06
N ALA A 400 -7.00 3.82 -32.35
CA ALA A 400 -7.70 4.62 -33.37
C ALA A 400 -8.16 6.00 -32.88
N ASP A 401 -8.31 6.19 -31.57
CA ASP A 401 -8.92 7.38 -30.95
C ASP A 401 -7.87 8.20 -30.17
N SER A 402 -7.18 9.14 -30.82
CA SER A 402 -6.16 9.99 -30.19
C SER A 402 -6.63 11.37 -29.75
N ASP A 403 -7.90 11.74 -30.00
CA ASP A 403 -8.20 13.17 -30.15
C ASP A 403 -8.66 13.90 -28.88
N TYR A 404 -8.95 13.20 -27.77
CA TYR A 404 -9.47 13.84 -26.56
C TYR A 404 -9.00 13.28 -25.19
N GLU A 405 -8.22 12.20 -25.15
CA GLU A 405 -7.73 11.57 -23.91
C GLU A 405 -6.21 11.40 -23.96
N GLY A 406 -5.49 11.60 -22.83
CA GLY A 406 -4.02 11.49 -22.83
C GLY A 406 -3.53 10.13 -23.35
N ALA A 407 -2.48 10.12 -24.16
CA ALA A 407 -2.02 8.95 -24.94
C ALA A 407 -1.91 7.64 -24.13
N ARG A 408 -1.41 7.69 -22.89
CA ARG A 408 -1.31 6.51 -22.00
C ARG A 408 -2.67 5.95 -21.59
N THR A 409 -3.66 6.82 -21.36
CA THR A 409 -5.02 6.40 -21.01
C THR A 409 -5.73 5.81 -22.22
N ALA A 410 -5.58 6.41 -23.41
CA ALA A 410 -6.13 5.87 -24.66
C ALA A 410 -5.53 4.49 -24.99
N ALA A 411 -4.21 4.32 -24.82
CA ALA A 411 -3.54 3.03 -24.99
C ALA A 411 -4.04 1.99 -23.98
N ALA A 412 -4.14 2.33 -22.70
CA ALA A 412 -4.65 1.41 -21.67
C ALA A 412 -6.10 1.00 -21.94
N ARG A 413 -6.95 1.95 -22.35
CA ARG A 413 -8.35 1.70 -22.73
C ARG A 413 -8.43 0.76 -23.93
N THR A 414 -7.69 1.06 -24.99
CA THR A 414 -7.64 0.23 -26.21
C THR A 414 -7.18 -1.19 -25.90
N LEU A 415 -6.07 -1.33 -25.18
CA LEU A 415 -5.52 -2.63 -24.80
C LEU A 415 -6.49 -3.44 -23.94
N SER A 416 -7.33 -2.79 -23.13
CA SER A 416 -8.30 -3.45 -22.27
C SER A 416 -9.46 -4.14 -23.00
N HIS A 417 -9.65 -3.89 -24.30
CA HIS A 417 -10.57 -4.68 -25.13
C HIS A 417 -10.02 -6.08 -25.46
N HIS A 418 -8.71 -6.25 -25.37
CA HIS A 418 -8.00 -7.47 -25.75
C HIS A 418 -7.39 -8.19 -24.54
N ALA A 419 -7.09 -7.45 -23.48
CA ALA A 419 -6.57 -7.97 -22.23
C ALA A 419 -7.68 -8.32 -21.23
N LEU A 420 -7.43 -9.33 -20.40
CA LEU A 420 -8.27 -9.69 -19.25
C LEU A 420 -8.38 -8.54 -18.25
N VAL A 421 -7.27 -7.81 -18.08
CA VAL A 421 -7.18 -6.59 -17.26
C VAL A 421 -6.00 -5.72 -17.72
N VAL A 422 -6.16 -4.41 -17.61
CA VAL A 422 -5.08 -3.44 -17.82
C VAL A 422 -4.98 -2.51 -16.62
N LEU A 423 -3.78 -2.29 -16.13
CA LEU A 423 -3.45 -1.36 -15.07
C LEU A 423 -2.66 -0.20 -15.66
N LYS A 424 -3.21 1.01 -15.51
CA LYS A 424 -2.48 2.25 -15.77
C LYS A 424 -1.98 2.81 -14.45
N VAL A 425 -0.68 2.95 -14.32
CA VAL A 425 -0.06 3.69 -13.21
C VAL A 425 0.20 5.12 -13.68
N SER A 426 -0.33 6.11 -12.96
CA SER A 426 -0.07 7.53 -13.24
C SER A 426 1.30 7.95 -12.70
N VAL A 427 1.83 9.06 -13.20
CA VAL A 427 3.05 9.68 -12.67
C VAL A 427 2.88 10.11 -11.20
N ASP A 428 1.65 10.37 -10.79
CA ASP A 428 1.28 10.74 -9.42
C ASP A 428 1.09 9.50 -8.51
N GLY A 429 1.17 8.29 -9.06
CA GLY A 429 1.06 7.03 -8.34
C GLY A 429 -0.35 6.44 -8.24
N ASP A 430 -1.31 6.98 -8.99
CA ASP A 430 -2.67 6.42 -9.04
C ASP A 430 -2.67 5.16 -9.90
N ILE A 431 -3.31 4.09 -9.42
CA ILE A 431 -3.45 2.85 -10.19
C ILE A 431 -4.89 2.76 -10.70
N THR A 432 -5.09 2.99 -11.99
CA THR A 432 -6.40 2.85 -12.65
C THR A 432 -6.50 1.49 -13.30
N VAL A 433 -7.58 0.76 -13.00
CA VAL A 433 -7.88 -0.55 -13.57
C VAL A 433 -8.88 -0.39 -14.71
N PHE A 434 -8.55 -0.94 -15.88
CA PHE A 434 -9.40 -0.98 -17.06
C PHE A 434 -9.78 -2.42 -17.42
N ARG A 435 -11.00 -2.58 -17.94
CA ARG A 435 -11.50 -3.84 -18.51
C ARG A 435 -12.53 -3.54 -19.59
N ALA A 436 -12.40 -4.18 -20.74
CA ALA A 436 -13.35 -4.07 -21.85
C ALA A 436 -13.65 -2.62 -22.30
N GLY A 437 -12.67 -1.72 -22.18
CA GLY A 437 -12.80 -0.30 -22.55
C GLY A 437 -13.28 0.62 -21.42
N ASP A 438 -13.67 0.05 -20.27
CA ASP A 438 -14.22 0.80 -19.13
C ASP A 438 -13.23 0.89 -17.97
N THR A 439 -13.28 2.02 -17.27
CA THR A 439 -12.61 2.19 -15.97
C THR A 439 -13.38 1.44 -14.89
N VAL A 440 -12.76 0.44 -14.29
CA VAL A 440 -13.36 -0.35 -13.21
C VAL A 440 -13.21 0.35 -11.87
N THR A 441 -12.00 0.82 -11.55
CA THR A 441 -11.68 1.51 -10.30
C THR A 441 -10.33 2.24 -10.40
N THR A 442 -10.11 3.19 -9.50
CA THR A 442 -8.81 3.83 -9.28
C THR A 442 -8.41 3.67 -7.82
N LEU A 443 -7.24 3.09 -7.59
CA LEU A 443 -6.64 2.92 -6.27
C LEU A 443 -5.55 3.96 -6.06
N LEU A 444 -5.28 4.29 -4.79
CA LEU A 444 -4.27 5.25 -4.34
C LEU A 444 -4.50 6.70 -4.82
N GLY A 445 -5.49 6.93 -5.68
CA GLY A 445 -5.94 8.24 -6.10
C GLY A 445 -6.61 9.02 -4.99
N ARG A 446 -6.50 10.34 -5.09
CA ARG A 446 -7.35 11.24 -4.30
C ARG A 446 -8.81 10.90 -4.63
N PRO A 447 -9.72 10.77 -3.64
CA PRO A 447 -11.13 10.68 -3.95
C PRO A 447 -11.50 11.93 -4.76
N GLY A 448 -11.86 11.74 -6.02
CA GLY A 448 -12.35 12.82 -6.87
C GLY A 448 -13.67 13.36 -6.31
N PRO A 449 -14.05 14.61 -6.62
CA PRO A 449 -15.40 15.07 -6.34
C PRO A 449 -16.38 14.13 -7.04
N GLU A 450 -17.37 13.62 -6.30
CA GLU A 450 -18.49 12.85 -6.85
C GLU A 450 -19.05 13.63 -8.04
N ARG A 451 -19.06 13.01 -9.23
CA ARG A 451 -19.83 13.55 -10.34
C ARG A 451 -21.29 13.36 -9.98
N ASP A 452 -21.97 14.46 -9.68
CA ASP A 452 -23.43 14.50 -9.55
C ASP A 452 -24.06 13.94 -10.83
N GLU A 453 -24.52 12.70 -10.77
CA GLU A 453 -25.52 12.19 -11.69
C GLU A 453 -26.85 12.88 -11.37
N ALA A 454 -27.10 14.00 -12.05
CA ALA A 454 -28.43 14.57 -12.20
C ALA A 454 -28.61 15.10 -13.63
N GLY A 455 -28.54 14.19 -14.60
CA GLY A 455 -29.22 14.36 -15.88
C GLY A 455 -30.68 13.96 -15.72
N GLY A 456 -31.59 14.93 -15.81
CA GLY A 456 -33.03 14.68 -15.69
C GLY A 456 -33.91 15.85 -16.12
N SER A 457 -34.09 15.95 -17.44
CA SER A 457 -35.29 16.45 -18.15
C SER A 457 -35.78 17.89 -17.93
N SER A 458 -35.74 18.70 -18.99
CA SER A 458 -36.94 19.20 -19.69
C SER A 458 -36.58 20.37 -20.61
N GLU A 459 -36.36 20.11 -21.90
CA GLU A 459 -36.60 21.11 -22.95
C GLU A 459 -37.78 20.63 -23.80
N ALA A 460 -38.90 21.32 -23.61
CA ALA A 460 -40.00 21.40 -24.55
C ALA A 460 -40.52 22.84 -24.51
N THR A 461 -39.92 23.72 -25.32
CA THR A 461 -40.66 24.70 -26.14
C THR A 461 -39.74 25.28 -27.20
#